data_AF-A0A1M3NHL8-F1
#
_entry.id   AF-A0A1M3NHL8-F1
#
_cell.length_a   1.000
_cell.length_b   1.000
_cell.length_c   1.000
_cell.angle_alpha   90.00
_cell.angle_beta   90.00
_cell.angle_gamma   90.00
#
_symmetry.space_group_name_H-M   'P 1'
#
loop_
_entity.id
_entity.type
_entity.pdbx_description
1 polymer ?
#
loop_
_entity_poly.entity_id
_entity_poly.type
_entity_poly.pdbx_seq_one_letter_code
_entity_poly.pdbx_strand_id
1 'polypeptide(L)'
;MVADLRADTNRDGTISFDGKADDDGEDLWDGKHGAVFLANIDDDEGACNPNLDDTQVAKCNDAADDEINGPDDALDLARIKTKPWSAAPNGASATITWNAEAHVHLFKVKGSSFTLVESGMELDESEIKSGIELAIEGKDIVRDPDEWDGFVDITLAVDAEGKSKSDKIRMRVAPLLTYHHLLPTEQTWVSVMNNQGNQAMRADLATALTAAGLPAVRGVNTQDSWNQDYFETGFMSMPAAGGKQHVIRVNIRSANIYNQSASNPLRTAGRIVWQLRGKDTAGIQEYKPQASRTQAERSYDSLNSFGNLETVPPYKFNGQSYPMGRVVRGSSSQAYPDKNFTKMMEAQKVQPPIYVDTSWLAVSHIDETVSFVKANNARGWVMLANDATMAKNMLQARANAGQGSTQLHVGKFWTTGNAQVSINQVLSDTDVMSASAEAAVEVAAQIAIIKAETGLTDAEIVKVPFLHQSTDGYSVAYQPGMVNGIYLSNGHFVSPDPHGPVIGGQDIFKQAMTAALAPFNITVHYAEDWDTYHRQLGEVHCGTNSTRQIPQAKWWESGR
;
A
#
# COMPACT_ATOMS: atom_id res chain seq x y z
N MET A 1 47.45 1.44 -11.63
CA MET A 1 46.14 1.23 -12.27
C MET A 1 45.10 1.09 -11.19
N VAL A 2 44.16 2.03 -11.19
CA VAL A 2 43.02 2.08 -10.31
C VAL A 2 41.80 1.89 -11.21
N ALA A 3 41.04 0.83 -10.97
CA ALA A 3 39.70 0.61 -11.48
C ALA A 3 38.89 0.38 -10.22
N ASP A 4 38.09 1.36 -9.84
CA ASP A 4 37.41 1.47 -8.54
C ASP A 4 36.22 2.41 -8.77
N LEU A 5 35.02 1.82 -8.81
CA LEU A 5 33.72 2.47 -8.81
C LEU A 5 33.22 2.51 -7.38
N ARG A 6 32.49 3.56 -7.01
CA ARG A 6 31.84 3.66 -5.71
C ARG A 6 30.42 4.15 -5.86
N ALA A 7 29.54 3.56 -5.07
CA ALA A 7 28.20 4.05 -4.78
C ALA A 7 27.98 4.03 -3.26
N ASP A 8 26.85 4.54 -2.79
CA ASP A 8 26.44 4.49 -1.38
C ASP A 8 26.06 3.05 -0.97
N THR A 9 27.06 2.18 -0.93
CA THR A 9 26.93 0.73 -0.73
C THR A 9 26.59 0.43 0.73
N ASN A 10 27.07 1.24 1.66
CA ASN A 10 26.77 1.12 3.09
C ASN A 10 25.44 1.81 3.49
N ARG A 11 24.84 2.58 2.57
CA ARG A 11 23.52 3.23 2.69
C ARG A 11 23.47 4.31 3.78
N ASP A 12 24.56 5.07 3.93
CA ASP A 12 24.63 6.21 4.86
C ASP A 12 24.27 7.57 4.22
N GLY A 13 24.04 7.56 2.89
CA GLY A 13 23.68 8.72 2.09
C GLY A 13 24.88 9.50 1.56
N THR A 14 26.10 8.97 1.67
CA THR A 14 27.33 9.57 1.14
C THR A 14 28.19 8.55 0.42
N ILE A 15 29.10 9.01 -0.43
CA ILE A 15 30.06 8.14 -1.14
C ILE A 15 31.46 8.52 -0.69
N SER A 16 32.20 7.55 -0.15
CA SER A 16 33.55 7.71 0.36
C SER A 16 34.56 6.87 -0.42
N PHE A 17 35.70 7.48 -0.76
CA PHE A 17 36.89 6.75 -1.21
C PHE A 17 37.81 6.32 -0.06
N ASP A 18 37.52 6.80 1.15
CA ASP A 18 38.29 6.51 2.35
C ASP A 18 37.78 5.22 3.01
N GLY A 19 38.73 4.35 3.37
CA GLY A 19 38.42 3.07 3.99
C GLY A 19 37.78 2.09 3.01
N LYS A 20 36.88 1.25 3.53
CA LYS A 20 36.28 0.13 2.81
C LYS A 20 34.76 0.12 2.83
N ALA A 21 34.12 1.13 3.43
CA ALA A 21 32.68 1.10 3.68
C ALA A 21 31.88 1.01 2.38
N ASP A 22 32.30 1.73 1.34
CA ASP A 22 31.67 1.70 0.02
C ASP A 22 32.35 0.75 -0.98
N ASP A 23 33.39 0.02 -0.55
CA ASP A 23 34.19 -0.93 -1.35
C ASP A 23 33.82 -2.38 -1.04
N ASP A 24 33.72 -2.72 0.25
CA ASP A 24 33.50 -4.08 0.69
C ASP A 24 32.08 -4.51 0.29
N GLY A 25 31.97 -5.50 -0.61
CA GLY A 25 30.70 -6.09 -1.03
C GLY A 25 29.87 -5.23 -1.98
N GLU A 26 30.50 -4.25 -2.65
CA GLU A 26 29.83 -3.36 -3.59
C GLU A 26 29.27 -4.06 -4.83
N ASP A 27 29.77 -5.25 -5.17
CA ASP A 27 29.26 -6.11 -6.25
C ASP A 27 28.10 -7.03 -5.83
N LEU A 28 27.67 -6.93 -4.56
CA LEU A 28 26.57 -7.68 -3.97
C LEU A 28 25.40 -6.76 -3.62
N TRP A 29 24.25 -7.38 -3.36
CA TRP A 29 23.13 -6.67 -2.74
C TRP A 29 22.49 -7.55 -1.65
N ASP A 30 22.61 -7.11 -0.40
CA ASP A 30 22.08 -7.80 0.78
C ASP A 30 21.57 -6.78 1.83
N GLY A 31 21.28 -7.25 3.06
CA GLY A 31 20.80 -6.37 4.14
C GLY A 31 21.81 -5.31 4.63
N LYS A 32 23.07 -5.36 4.18
CA LYS A 32 24.17 -4.49 4.62
C LYS A 32 24.91 -3.80 3.47
N HIS A 33 24.93 -4.39 2.29
CA HIS A 33 25.70 -3.91 1.15
C HIS A 33 24.83 -3.74 -0.09
N GLY A 34 25.22 -2.82 -0.96
CA GLY A 34 24.66 -2.58 -2.29
C GLY A 34 23.78 -1.34 -2.30
N ALA A 35 24.07 -0.42 -3.22
CA ALA A 35 23.38 0.87 -3.28
C ALA A 35 21.94 0.74 -3.79
N VAL A 36 21.16 1.80 -3.56
CA VAL A 36 19.74 1.90 -3.93
C VAL A 36 19.55 3.14 -4.80
N PHE A 37 18.66 3.07 -5.78
CA PHE A 37 18.22 4.23 -6.57
C PHE A 37 16.69 4.23 -6.68
N LEU A 38 16.08 5.39 -6.94
CA LEU A 38 14.63 5.51 -7.12
C LEU A 38 14.22 5.25 -8.56
N ALA A 39 12.97 4.80 -8.74
CA ALA A 39 12.29 5.02 -10.01
C ALA A 39 11.84 6.49 -10.01
N ASN A 40 12.32 7.31 -10.94
CA ASN A 40 12.04 8.75 -10.96
C ASN A 40 10.71 9.01 -11.70
N ILE A 41 9.61 8.53 -11.09
CA ILE A 41 8.27 8.46 -11.70
C ILE A 41 7.28 9.51 -11.16
N ASP A 42 7.76 10.50 -10.44
CA ASP A 42 7.00 11.69 -10.07
C ASP A 42 7.06 12.78 -11.16
N ASP A 43 6.79 14.04 -10.79
CA ASP A 43 6.61 15.15 -11.73
C ASP A 43 6.97 16.47 -11.03
N ASP A 44 8.27 16.68 -10.80
CA ASP A 44 8.79 17.78 -10.01
C ASP A 44 8.43 19.15 -10.55
N GLU A 45 8.45 19.31 -11.88
CA GLU A 45 8.06 20.56 -12.54
C GLU A 45 6.54 20.70 -12.73
N GLY A 46 5.76 19.65 -12.48
CA GLY A 46 4.31 19.64 -12.74
C GLY A 46 3.97 19.74 -14.23
N ALA A 47 4.83 19.21 -15.09
CA ALA A 47 4.69 19.26 -16.55
C ALA A 47 3.63 18.28 -17.06
N CYS A 48 3.32 17.21 -16.32
CA CYS A 48 2.41 16.19 -16.78
C CYS A 48 0.94 16.62 -16.72
N ASN A 49 0.26 16.55 -17.87
CA ASN A 49 -1.18 16.82 -17.93
C ASN A 49 -2.01 15.67 -17.31
N PRO A 50 -2.71 15.88 -16.18
CA PRO A 50 -3.48 14.82 -15.51
C PRO A 50 -4.78 14.45 -16.24
N ASN A 51 -5.12 15.15 -17.34
CA ASN A 51 -6.31 14.90 -18.15
C ASN A 51 -6.07 14.05 -19.39
N LEU A 52 -4.83 13.60 -19.63
CA LEU A 52 -4.52 12.64 -20.69
C LEU A 52 -5.30 11.33 -20.48
N ASP A 53 -5.49 10.55 -21.54
CA ASP A 53 -6.16 9.25 -21.41
C ASP A 53 -5.38 8.30 -20.47
N ASP A 54 -6.05 7.27 -19.98
CA ASP A 54 -5.47 6.34 -18.99
C ASP A 54 -4.15 5.72 -19.47
N THR A 55 -3.95 5.52 -20.78
CA THR A 55 -2.72 4.91 -21.31
C THR A 55 -1.57 5.91 -21.46
N GLN A 56 -1.88 7.16 -21.76
CA GLN A 56 -0.92 8.24 -21.96
C GLN A 56 -0.48 8.85 -20.63
N VAL A 57 -1.43 9.10 -19.72
CA VAL A 57 -1.16 9.76 -18.43
C VAL A 57 -0.17 8.98 -17.56
N ALA A 58 -0.20 7.64 -17.67
CA ALA A 58 0.67 6.74 -16.92
C ALA A 58 2.13 6.71 -17.44
N LYS A 59 2.39 7.26 -18.62
CA LYS A 59 3.74 7.33 -19.23
C LYS A 59 4.43 8.67 -19.00
N CYS A 60 3.75 9.62 -18.36
CA CYS A 60 4.31 10.93 -18.08
C CYS A 60 4.86 10.96 -16.66
N ASN A 61 6.14 11.26 -16.54
CA ASN A 61 6.91 11.47 -15.32
C ASN A 61 8.27 12.09 -15.68
N ASP A 62 9.09 12.39 -14.68
CA ASP A 62 10.42 12.99 -14.89
C ASP A 62 11.36 12.07 -15.70
N ALA A 63 11.39 10.76 -15.44
CA ALA A 63 12.17 9.81 -16.24
C ALA A 63 11.60 9.47 -17.63
N ALA A 64 10.57 10.19 -18.10
CA ALA A 64 9.95 9.93 -19.41
C ALA A 64 10.74 10.52 -20.59
N ASP A 65 11.68 11.42 -20.32
CA ASP A 65 12.62 11.98 -21.29
C ASP A 65 14.08 11.83 -20.84
N ASP A 66 14.99 12.48 -21.56
CA ASP A 66 16.45 12.34 -21.41
C ASP A 66 17.07 13.56 -20.69
N GLU A 67 16.26 14.40 -20.03
CA GLU A 67 16.69 15.65 -19.38
C GLU A 67 16.47 15.62 -17.86
N ILE A 68 17.34 16.30 -17.11
CA ILE A 68 17.15 16.52 -15.66
C ILE A 68 16.67 17.96 -15.47
N ASN A 69 15.39 18.10 -15.13
CA ASN A 69 14.60 19.32 -15.21
C ASN A 69 14.65 20.14 -13.92
N GLY A 70 15.86 20.31 -13.38
CA GLY A 70 16.11 21.21 -12.25
C GLY A 70 16.66 20.54 -11.00
N PRO A 71 16.76 21.30 -9.89
CA PRO A 71 17.42 20.83 -8.68
C PRO A 71 16.60 19.86 -7.85
N ASP A 72 15.28 19.83 -8.01
CA ASP A 72 14.41 18.89 -7.30
C ASP A 72 14.54 17.50 -7.94
N ASP A 73 14.36 17.41 -9.26
CA ASP A 73 14.57 16.18 -10.05
C ASP A 73 15.98 15.59 -9.82
N ALA A 74 16.99 16.46 -9.77
CA ALA A 74 18.36 16.03 -9.46
C ALA A 74 18.54 15.34 -8.08
N LEU A 75 17.61 15.49 -7.13
CA LEU A 75 17.65 14.83 -5.81
C LEU A 75 17.17 13.38 -5.87
N ASP A 76 16.38 13.00 -6.88
CA ASP A 76 15.86 11.64 -7.07
C ASP A 76 16.90 10.67 -7.63
N LEU A 77 18.01 11.19 -8.16
CA LEU A 77 19.10 10.39 -8.71
C LEU A 77 20.10 9.95 -7.64
N ALA A 78 20.36 8.64 -7.60
CA ALA A 78 21.48 8.11 -6.83
C ALA A 78 22.81 8.41 -7.53
N ARG A 79 23.88 8.60 -6.75
CA ARG A 79 25.20 8.97 -7.27
C ARG A 79 26.14 7.77 -7.36
N ILE A 80 27.04 7.82 -8.33
CA ILE A 80 28.12 6.84 -8.55
C ILE A 80 29.39 7.64 -8.87
N LYS A 81 30.56 7.19 -8.42
CA LYS A 81 31.83 7.87 -8.68
C LYS A 81 32.92 6.91 -9.11
N THR A 82 33.81 7.34 -10.00
CA THR A 82 35.07 6.63 -10.25
C THR A 82 36.17 7.22 -9.37
N LYS A 83 36.99 6.36 -8.76
CA LYS A 83 38.10 6.82 -7.94
C LYS A 83 39.18 7.46 -8.83
N PRO A 84 39.66 8.67 -8.49
CA PRO A 84 40.69 9.34 -9.27
C PRO A 84 41.99 8.54 -9.35
N TRP A 85 42.54 8.36 -10.56
CA TRP A 85 43.88 7.82 -10.78
C TRP A 85 44.85 8.90 -11.27
N SER A 86 45.22 9.83 -10.40
CA SER A 86 46.07 10.98 -10.76
C SER A 86 47.40 10.63 -11.43
N ALA A 87 47.93 9.42 -11.18
CA ALA A 87 49.16 8.89 -11.77
C ALA A 87 48.92 8.00 -13.03
N ALA A 88 47.74 8.08 -13.67
CA ALA A 88 47.49 7.33 -14.90
C ALA A 88 48.51 7.70 -16.00
N PRO A 89 49.10 6.71 -16.69
CA PRO A 89 50.05 6.96 -17.76
C PRO A 89 49.33 7.52 -18.99
N ASN A 90 50.10 8.16 -19.87
CA ASN A 90 49.55 8.70 -21.11
C ASN A 90 48.97 7.57 -21.98
N GLY A 91 47.79 7.82 -22.54
CA GLY A 91 47.07 6.82 -23.33
C GLY A 91 46.38 5.73 -22.51
N ALA A 92 46.23 5.92 -21.19
CA ALA A 92 45.25 5.17 -20.41
C ALA A 92 43.84 5.46 -20.92
N SER A 93 43.00 4.43 -21.00
CA SER A 93 41.60 4.51 -21.38
C SER A 93 40.75 3.75 -20.39
N ALA A 94 39.49 4.13 -20.25
CA ALA A 94 38.54 3.38 -19.46
C ALA A 94 37.17 3.36 -20.13
N THR A 95 36.39 2.33 -19.85
CA THR A 95 35.04 2.14 -20.37
C THR A 95 34.12 1.81 -19.21
N ILE A 96 32.93 2.42 -19.20
CA ILE A 96 31.87 2.08 -18.25
C ILE A 96 30.73 1.40 -19.01
N THR A 97 30.31 0.23 -18.55
CA THR A 97 29.19 -0.55 -19.10
C THR A 97 28.21 -0.93 -18.00
N TRP A 98 26.95 -1.14 -18.35
CA TRP A 98 25.92 -1.64 -17.44
C TRP A 98 24.90 -2.51 -18.19
N ASN A 99 24.15 -3.32 -17.44
CA ASN A 99 23.00 -4.07 -17.94
C ASN A 99 21.69 -3.27 -17.74
N ALA A 100 20.56 -3.82 -18.22
CA ALA A 100 19.22 -3.22 -18.03
C ALA A 100 19.09 -1.78 -18.58
N GLU A 101 19.79 -1.45 -19.67
CA GLU A 101 19.79 -0.12 -20.32
C GLU A 101 18.39 0.40 -20.66
N ALA A 102 17.43 -0.49 -20.92
CA ALA A 102 16.04 -0.12 -21.19
C ALA A 102 15.28 0.39 -19.96
N HIS A 103 15.78 0.13 -18.74
CA HIS A 103 15.08 0.39 -17.47
C HIS A 103 15.68 1.52 -16.65
N VAL A 104 16.84 2.05 -17.03
CA VAL A 104 17.53 3.12 -16.31
C VAL A 104 18.09 4.18 -17.23
N HIS A 105 18.22 5.40 -16.72
CA HIS A 105 19.09 6.42 -17.32
C HIS A 105 20.33 6.60 -16.45
N LEU A 106 21.47 6.78 -17.10
CA LEU A 106 22.71 7.21 -16.45
C LEU A 106 23.13 8.54 -17.05
N PHE A 107 23.50 9.47 -16.19
CA PHE A 107 23.93 10.82 -16.56
C PHE A 107 25.33 11.08 -16.06
N LYS A 108 26.18 11.66 -16.91
CA LYS A 108 27.45 12.24 -16.49
C LYS A 108 27.22 13.60 -15.83
N VAL A 109 27.79 13.79 -14.64
CA VAL A 109 27.58 14.98 -13.82
C VAL A 109 28.78 15.92 -13.95
N LYS A 110 28.51 17.19 -14.28
CA LYS A 110 29.52 18.26 -14.29
C LYS A 110 28.96 19.54 -13.68
N GLY A 111 29.30 19.79 -12.42
CA GLY A 111 28.68 20.88 -11.67
C GLY A 111 27.20 20.60 -11.47
N SER A 112 26.33 21.46 -12.01
CA SER A 112 24.87 21.25 -12.01
C SER A 112 24.33 20.68 -13.32
N SER A 113 25.20 20.32 -14.28
CA SER A 113 24.80 19.77 -15.57
C SER A 113 24.81 18.25 -15.55
N PHE A 114 23.76 17.67 -16.14
CA PHE A 114 23.58 16.24 -16.35
C PHE A 114 23.58 15.98 -17.86
N THR A 115 24.26 14.94 -18.30
CA THR A 115 24.32 14.57 -19.71
C THR A 115 24.09 13.09 -19.82
N LEU A 116 22.99 12.68 -20.48
CA LEU A 116 22.68 11.27 -20.70
C LEU A 116 23.86 10.58 -21.40
N VAL A 117 24.20 9.38 -20.93
CA VAL A 117 25.27 8.55 -21.48
C VAL A 117 24.75 7.16 -21.82
N GLU A 118 25.39 6.53 -22.81
CA GLU A 118 25.09 5.16 -23.24
C GLU A 118 26.10 4.17 -22.67
N SER A 119 25.67 2.91 -22.53
CA SER A 119 26.54 1.82 -22.06
C SER A 119 27.70 1.63 -23.03
N GLY A 120 28.91 1.54 -22.49
CA GLY A 120 30.14 1.56 -23.28
C GLY A 120 30.76 2.96 -23.41
N MET A 121 30.29 3.95 -22.64
CA MET A 121 30.93 5.27 -22.59
C MET A 121 32.43 5.16 -22.27
N GLU A 122 33.24 5.91 -23.00
CA GLU A 122 34.69 5.98 -22.79
C GLU A 122 35.04 7.17 -21.88
N LEU A 123 36.03 6.97 -21.03
CA LEU A 123 36.67 8.03 -20.25
C LEU A 123 38.04 8.33 -20.84
N ASP A 124 38.31 9.61 -21.03
CA ASP A 124 39.61 10.06 -21.46
C ASP A 124 40.63 10.07 -20.30
N GLU A 125 41.90 10.30 -20.64
CA GLU A 125 43.00 10.35 -19.66
C GLU A 125 42.76 11.38 -18.55
N SER A 126 42.14 12.52 -18.86
CA SER A 126 41.88 13.58 -17.88
C SER A 126 40.82 13.16 -16.87
N GLU A 127 39.79 12.47 -17.34
CA GLU A 127 38.67 11.96 -16.55
C GLU A 127 39.09 10.78 -15.69
N ILE A 128 39.95 9.90 -16.20
CA ILE A 128 40.59 8.85 -15.39
C ILE A 128 41.43 9.48 -14.28
N LYS A 129 42.18 10.55 -14.58
CA LYS A 129 43.03 11.23 -13.60
C LYS A 129 42.25 11.95 -12.52
N SER A 130 41.14 12.60 -12.87
CA SER A 130 40.31 13.35 -11.92
C SER A 130 39.21 12.53 -11.26
N GLY A 131 38.87 11.37 -11.81
CA GLY A 131 37.59 10.70 -11.53
C GLY A 131 36.42 11.45 -12.19
N ILE A 132 35.28 10.77 -12.29
CA ILE A 132 34.00 11.34 -12.73
C ILE A 132 32.91 11.01 -11.73
N GLU A 133 31.80 11.74 -11.82
CA GLU A 133 30.55 11.42 -11.14
C GLU A 133 29.47 11.09 -12.18
N LEU A 134 28.72 10.05 -11.90
CA LEU A 134 27.52 9.64 -12.61
C LEU A 134 26.31 9.75 -11.68
N ALA A 135 25.13 9.92 -12.25
CA ALA A 135 23.85 9.89 -11.57
C ALA A 135 22.93 8.88 -12.27
N ILE A 136 22.17 8.08 -11.51
CA ILE A 136 21.29 7.04 -12.03
C ILE A 136 19.86 7.22 -11.50
N GLU A 137 18.90 6.99 -12.39
CA GLU A 137 17.47 6.85 -12.09
C GLU A 137 16.90 5.60 -12.76
N GLY A 138 15.85 5.03 -12.16
CA GLY A 138 14.99 4.05 -12.81
C GLY A 138 13.89 4.75 -13.60
N LYS A 139 13.61 4.25 -14.80
CA LYS A 139 12.49 4.76 -15.63
C LYS A 139 11.12 4.31 -15.12
N ASP A 140 11.11 3.23 -14.34
CA ASP A 140 9.91 2.69 -13.70
C ASP A 140 10.31 1.79 -12.53
N ILE A 141 9.33 1.39 -11.71
CA ILE A 141 9.47 0.29 -10.76
C ILE A 141 9.54 -1.05 -11.49
N VAL A 142 9.85 -2.12 -10.77
CA VAL A 142 9.77 -3.47 -11.33
C VAL A 142 8.30 -3.85 -11.54
N ARG A 143 7.85 -3.98 -12.80
CA ARG A 143 6.50 -4.48 -13.13
C ARG A 143 6.46 -6.00 -13.33
N ASP A 144 7.51 -6.54 -13.93
CA ASP A 144 7.63 -7.96 -14.26
C ASP A 144 9.06 -8.44 -13.98
N PRO A 145 9.28 -9.34 -12.99
CA PRO A 145 10.60 -9.85 -12.66
C PRO A 145 11.21 -10.73 -13.76
N ASP A 146 10.41 -11.20 -14.73
CA ASP A 146 10.89 -11.92 -15.91
C ASP A 146 11.48 -10.97 -16.97
N GLU A 147 11.07 -9.69 -16.96
CA GLU A 147 11.61 -8.64 -17.84
C GLU A 147 12.81 -7.93 -17.20
N TRP A 148 12.69 -7.56 -15.93
CA TRP A 148 13.76 -6.95 -15.16
C TRP A 148 13.67 -7.33 -13.69
N ASP A 149 14.77 -7.79 -13.10
CA ASP A 149 14.79 -8.25 -11.70
C ASP A 149 14.95 -7.12 -10.67
N GLY A 150 15.06 -5.87 -11.14
CA GLY A 150 15.25 -4.66 -10.34
C GLY A 150 16.71 -4.32 -10.05
N PHE A 151 17.68 -5.06 -10.60
CA PHE A 151 19.09 -4.82 -10.38
C PHE A 151 19.80 -4.22 -11.60
N VAL A 152 20.83 -3.43 -11.32
CA VAL A 152 21.78 -2.92 -12.31
C VAL A 152 23.20 -3.19 -11.80
N ASP A 153 23.97 -3.91 -12.59
CA ASP A 153 25.40 -4.14 -12.40
C ASP A 153 26.16 -3.16 -13.32
N ILE A 154 26.97 -2.27 -12.74
CA ILE A 154 27.75 -1.26 -13.47
C ILE A 154 29.24 -1.61 -13.33
N THR A 155 29.94 -1.70 -14.46
CA THR A 155 31.34 -2.12 -14.52
C THR A 155 32.20 -1.02 -15.12
N LEU A 156 33.32 -0.70 -14.45
CA LEU A 156 34.40 0.14 -14.98
C LEU A 156 35.55 -0.79 -15.38
N ALA A 157 35.95 -0.75 -16.64
CA ALA A 157 37.18 -1.37 -17.13
C ALA A 157 38.22 -0.28 -17.43
N VAL A 158 39.46 -0.45 -16.96
CA VAL A 158 40.56 0.50 -17.17
C VAL A 158 41.72 -0.23 -17.83
N ASP A 159 42.16 0.28 -18.98
CA ASP A 159 43.29 -0.21 -19.76
C ASP A 159 44.44 0.78 -19.74
N ALA A 160 45.65 0.30 -19.45
CA ALA A 160 46.86 1.12 -19.48
C ALA A 160 48.10 0.24 -19.63
N GLU A 161 49.04 0.66 -20.48
CA GLU A 161 50.34 -0.01 -20.69
C GLU A 161 50.20 -1.51 -21.04
N GLY A 162 49.17 -1.87 -21.81
CA GLY A 162 48.90 -3.25 -22.22
C GLY A 162 48.37 -4.16 -21.10
N LYS A 163 47.86 -3.58 -20.00
CA LYS A 163 47.16 -4.29 -18.92
C LYS A 163 45.72 -3.78 -18.81
N SER A 164 44.85 -4.60 -18.24
CA SER A 164 43.46 -4.28 -17.96
C SER A 164 43.10 -4.62 -16.51
N LYS A 165 42.25 -3.81 -15.88
CA LYS A 165 41.58 -4.10 -14.61
C LYS A 165 40.12 -3.67 -14.71
N SER A 166 39.25 -4.35 -13.98
CA SER A 166 37.85 -3.96 -13.87
C SER A 166 37.41 -3.91 -12.43
N ASP A 167 36.36 -3.14 -12.19
CA ASP A 167 35.63 -3.09 -10.94
C ASP A 167 34.13 -2.96 -11.20
N LYS A 168 33.29 -3.44 -10.28
CA LYS A 168 31.85 -3.57 -10.50
C LYS A 168 31.06 -3.26 -9.24
N ILE A 169 30.03 -2.43 -9.38
CA ILE A 169 29.02 -2.21 -8.35
C ILE A 169 27.67 -2.83 -8.75
N ARG A 170 26.87 -3.23 -7.77
CA ARG A 170 25.48 -3.67 -7.95
C ARG A 170 24.53 -2.75 -7.19
N MET A 171 23.54 -2.24 -7.91
CA MET A 171 22.51 -1.35 -7.37
C MET A 171 21.11 -1.96 -7.55
N ARG A 172 20.16 -1.56 -6.71
CA ARG A 172 18.76 -2.01 -6.78
C ARG A 172 17.79 -0.83 -6.83
N VAL A 173 16.81 -0.88 -7.71
CA VAL A 173 15.70 0.08 -7.72
C VAL A 173 14.86 -0.08 -6.45
N ALA A 174 14.42 1.04 -5.88
CA ALA A 174 13.55 1.03 -4.72
C ALA A 174 12.19 0.38 -5.04
N PRO A 175 11.69 -0.52 -4.18
CA PRO A 175 10.39 -1.15 -4.38
C PRO A 175 9.26 -0.17 -4.07
N LEU A 176 8.13 -0.37 -4.73
CA LEU A 176 6.85 0.20 -4.34
C LEU A 176 6.32 -0.51 -3.08
N LEU A 177 6.01 0.25 -2.03
CA LEU A 177 5.53 -0.28 -0.75
C LEU A 177 4.21 0.38 -0.35
N THR A 178 3.30 -0.38 0.27
CA THR A 178 2.06 0.12 0.88
C THR A 178 2.26 0.39 2.37
N TYR A 179 1.42 1.27 2.93
CA TYR A 179 1.45 1.58 4.35
C TYR A 179 0.69 0.52 5.18
N HIS A 180 1.12 0.32 6.43
CA HIS A 180 0.36 -0.48 7.41
C HIS A 180 -0.33 0.43 8.44
N HIS A 181 -1.41 -0.06 9.04
CA HIS A 181 -2.28 0.75 9.92
C HIS A 181 -1.57 1.34 11.14
N LEU A 182 -0.52 0.71 11.66
CA LEU A 182 0.20 1.26 12.82
C LEU A 182 0.99 2.54 12.51
N LEU A 183 1.19 2.90 11.25
CA LEU A 183 1.83 4.17 10.91
C LEU A 183 0.87 5.32 11.23
N PRO A 184 1.34 6.40 11.88
CA PRO A 184 0.51 7.56 12.12
C PRO A 184 -0.11 8.07 10.80
N THR A 185 -1.41 8.30 10.83
CA THR A 185 -2.13 8.98 9.75
C THR A 185 -1.64 10.43 9.64
N GLU A 186 -1.40 10.88 8.42
CA GLU A 186 -1.09 12.28 8.10
C GLU A 186 -2.28 12.96 7.44
N GLN A 187 -2.96 12.26 6.54
CA GLN A 187 -4.12 12.77 5.81
C GLN A 187 -5.16 11.66 5.69
N THR A 188 -6.40 11.97 6.07
CA THR A 188 -7.56 11.13 5.77
C THR A 188 -8.32 11.69 4.58
N TRP A 189 -8.83 10.81 3.73
CA TRP A 189 -9.51 11.11 2.47
C TRP A 189 -10.94 10.58 2.51
N VAL A 190 -11.85 11.30 1.85
CA VAL A 190 -13.26 10.90 1.71
C VAL A 190 -13.86 11.53 0.47
N SER A 191 -14.74 10.82 -0.22
CA SER A 191 -15.51 11.39 -1.32
C SER A 191 -16.50 12.46 -0.82
N VAL A 192 -16.61 13.56 -1.55
CA VAL A 192 -17.56 14.65 -1.26
C VAL A 192 -18.80 14.47 -2.11
N MET A 193 -19.87 13.99 -1.48
CA MET A 193 -21.15 13.74 -2.14
C MET A 193 -22.25 14.66 -1.60
N ASN A 194 -23.23 14.97 -2.44
CA ASN A 194 -24.36 15.82 -2.06
C ASN A 194 -25.54 14.98 -1.55
N ASN A 195 -25.33 14.23 -0.46
CA ASN A 195 -26.38 13.49 0.23
C ASN A 195 -26.18 13.49 1.75
N GLN A 196 -27.24 13.22 2.51
CA GLN A 196 -27.25 13.35 3.98
C GLN A 196 -26.35 12.33 4.69
N GLY A 197 -26.31 11.07 4.22
CA GLY A 197 -25.48 10.03 4.85
C GLY A 197 -23.98 10.32 4.72
N ASN A 198 -23.52 10.77 3.55
CA ASN A 198 -22.14 11.21 3.36
C ASN A 198 -21.80 12.43 4.23
N GLN A 199 -22.74 13.37 4.40
CA GLN A 199 -22.55 14.53 5.26
C GLN A 199 -22.42 14.13 6.74
N ALA A 200 -23.23 13.17 7.20
CA ALA A 200 -23.17 12.63 8.56
C ALA A 200 -21.83 11.93 8.81
N MET A 201 -21.44 10.99 7.95
CA MET A 201 -20.17 10.27 8.06
C MET A 201 -18.98 11.24 8.10
N ARG A 202 -18.95 12.24 7.21
CA ARG A 202 -17.88 13.25 7.18
C ARG A 202 -17.83 14.11 8.45
N ALA A 203 -18.96 14.41 9.07
CA ALA A 203 -19.01 15.17 10.32
C ALA A 203 -18.48 14.36 11.50
N ASP A 204 -18.86 13.08 11.60
CA ASP A 204 -18.37 12.18 12.63
C ASP A 204 -16.86 11.91 12.47
N LEU A 205 -16.41 11.70 11.22
CA LEU A 205 -15.00 11.57 10.90
C LEU A 205 -14.20 12.83 11.27
N ALA A 206 -14.71 14.02 10.97
CA ALA A 206 -14.06 15.27 11.36
C ALA A 206 -13.94 15.42 12.90
N THR A 207 -14.95 14.97 13.63
CA THR A 207 -14.92 14.94 15.11
C THR A 207 -13.85 13.97 15.61
N ALA A 208 -13.78 12.77 15.05
CA ALA A 208 -12.77 11.78 15.42
C ALA A 208 -11.35 12.24 15.10
N LEU A 209 -11.13 12.87 13.94
CA LEU A 209 -9.83 13.45 13.55
C LEU A 209 -9.41 14.56 14.50
N THR A 210 -10.34 15.44 14.89
CA THR A 210 -10.08 16.49 15.88
C THR A 210 -9.67 15.89 17.22
N ALA A 211 -10.38 14.85 17.68
CA ALA A 211 -10.04 14.14 18.92
C ALA A 211 -8.66 13.45 18.84
N ALA A 212 -8.27 12.95 17.67
CA ALA A 212 -6.97 12.33 17.43
C ALA A 212 -5.82 13.34 17.25
N GLY A 213 -6.11 14.64 17.18
CA GLY A 213 -5.12 15.69 16.91
C GLY A 213 -4.60 15.68 15.47
N LEU A 214 -5.43 15.24 14.52
CA LEU A 214 -5.09 15.09 13.11
C LEU A 214 -5.61 16.26 12.26
N PRO A 215 -5.02 16.48 11.07
CA PRO A 215 -5.56 17.43 10.09
C PRO A 215 -7.00 17.10 9.69
N ALA A 216 -7.71 18.12 9.19
CA ALA A 216 -9.05 17.94 8.66
C ALA A 216 -9.07 16.93 7.50
N VAL A 217 -10.17 16.20 7.36
CA VAL A 217 -10.39 15.28 6.25
C VAL A 217 -10.30 16.03 4.91
N ARG A 218 -9.63 15.44 3.92
CA ARG A 218 -9.51 15.99 2.57
C ARG A 218 -10.54 15.36 1.66
N GLY A 219 -11.35 16.21 1.03
CA GLY A 219 -12.42 15.80 0.15
C GLY A 219 -11.93 15.46 -1.26
N VAL A 220 -12.45 14.37 -1.83
CA VAL A 220 -12.31 14.02 -3.24
C VAL A 220 -13.62 14.35 -3.96
N ASN A 221 -13.56 15.22 -4.98
CA ASN A 221 -14.76 15.65 -5.71
C ASN A 221 -15.20 14.57 -6.71
N THR A 222 -15.94 13.57 -6.23
CA THR A 222 -16.49 12.46 -7.01
C THR A 222 -17.83 12.02 -6.45
N GLN A 223 -18.67 11.39 -7.28
CA GLN A 223 -19.91 10.71 -6.82
C GLN A 223 -19.68 9.22 -6.52
N ASP A 224 -18.44 8.75 -6.65
CA ASP A 224 -18.04 7.41 -6.24
C ASP A 224 -17.75 7.43 -4.73
N SER A 225 -18.54 6.73 -3.92
CA SER A 225 -18.44 6.74 -2.46
C SER A 225 -17.22 6.00 -1.91
N TRP A 226 -16.59 5.15 -2.72
CA TRP A 226 -15.66 4.13 -2.23
C TRP A 226 -14.20 4.58 -2.33
N ASN A 227 -13.83 5.55 -1.49
CA ASN A 227 -12.51 6.16 -1.53
C ASN A 227 -11.36 5.17 -1.29
N GLN A 228 -11.61 4.08 -0.56
CA GLN A 228 -10.65 3.00 -0.36
C GLN A 228 -10.42 2.19 -1.64
N ASP A 229 -11.44 2.05 -2.48
CA ASP A 229 -11.39 1.08 -3.57
C ASP A 229 -10.53 1.54 -4.74
N TYR A 230 -10.61 2.82 -5.09
CA TYR A 230 -10.13 3.31 -6.38
C TYR A 230 -8.69 3.81 -6.37
N PHE A 231 -8.10 4.02 -5.20
CA PHE A 231 -6.68 4.27 -5.05
C PHE A 231 -6.14 3.82 -3.69
N GLU A 232 -4.86 3.47 -3.64
CA GLU A 232 -4.13 3.09 -2.44
C GLU A 232 -2.90 3.98 -2.34
N THR A 233 -2.47 4.31 -1.12
CA THR A 233 -1.28 5.15 -0.93
C THR A 233 -0.07 4.29 -0.60
N GLY A 234 1.08 4.67 -1.14
CA GLY A 234 2.34 3.97 -0.95
C GLY A 234 3.52 4.93 -1.02
N PHE A 235 4.71 4.35 -1.11
CA PHE A 235 5.96 5.07 -1.24
C PHE A 235 7.06 4.17 -1.81
N MET A 236 8.11 4.81 -2.30
CA MET A 236 9.42 4.24 -2.50
C MET A 236 10.45 5.14 -1.82
N SER A 237 11.61 4.59 -1.48
CA SER A 237 12.62 5.37 -0.77
C SER A 237 14.02 4.83 -0.99
N MET A 238 14.99 5.73 -0.94
CA MET A 238 16.42 5.42 -0.96
C MET A 238 17.14 6.10 0.20
N PRO A 239 18.37 5.67 0.54
CA PRO A 239 19.19 6.33 1.55
C PRO A 239 19.42 7.80 1.24
N ALA A 240 19.51 8.62 2.28
CA ALA A 240 19.87 10.02 2.18
C ALA A 240 20.74 10.44 3.37
N ALA A 241 21.57 11.47 3.17
CA ALA A 241 22.59 11.89 4.11
C ALA A 241 22.07 12.05 5.55
N GLY A 242 22.86 11.60 6.52
CA GLY A 242 22.53 11.65 7.94
C GLY A 242 21.50 10.59 8.37
N GLY A 243 21.47 9.44 7.69
CA GLY A 243 20.57 8.32 8.00
C GLY A 243 19.10 8.57 7.65
N LYS A 244 18.84 9.56 6.79
CA LYS A 244 17.50 9.93 6.34
C LYS A 244 17.01 8.99 5.23
N GLN A 245 15.81 9.26 4.73
CA GLN A 245 15.25 8.65 3.53
C GLN A 245 14.94 9.78 2.56
N HIS A 246 15.40 9.66 1.32
CA HIS A 246 14.77 10.39 0.20
C HIS A 246 13.57 9.56 -0.27
N VAL A 247 12.43 10.20 -0.48
CA VAL A 247 11.13 9.52 -0.58
C VAL A 247 10.29 10.14 -1.69
N ILE A 248 9.86 9.31 -2.63
CA ILE A 248 8.73 9.62 -3.50
C ILE A 248 7.51 8.86 -2.96
N ARG A 249 6.43 9.59 -2.67
CA ARG A 249 5.13 8.99 -2.35
C ARG A 249 4.48 8.49 -3.62
N VAL A 250 3.77 7.36 -3.56
CA VAL A 250 3.16 6.78 -4.75
C VAL A 250 1.67 6.59 -4.52
N ASN A 251 0.84 7.16 -5.39
CA ASN A 251 -0.60 6.89 -5.40
C ASN A 251 -0.90 5.83 -6.45
N ILE A 252 -1.39 4.69 -6.02
CA ILE A 252 -1.66 3.53 -6.86
C ILE A 252 -3.12 3.57 -7.29
N ARG A 253 -3.42 3.44 -8.57
CA ARG A 253 -4.78 3.36 -9.09
C ARG A 253 -5.23 1.90 -9.22
N SER A 254 -6.46 1.63 -8.80
CA SER A 254 -7.07 0.29 -8.88
C SER A 254 -7.17 -0.21 -10.32
N ALA A 255 -7.00 -1.52 -10.52
CA ALA A 255 -7.17 -2.20 -11.81
C ALA A 255 -8.65 -2.45 -12.19
N ASN A 256 -9.61 -1.81 -11.50
CA ASN A 256 -11.04 -1.90 -11.82
C ASN A 256 -11.33 -1.34 -13.21
N ILE A 257 -11.99 -2.13 -14.06
CA ILE A 257 -12.36 -1.73 -15.43
C ILE A 257 -13.86 -1.43 -15.49
N TYR A 258 -14.22 -0.16 -15.68
CA TYR A 258 -15.62 0.30 -15.66
C TYR A 258 -16.19 0.57 -17.05
N ASN A 259 -15.35 0.63 -18.07
CA ASN A 259 -15.81 0.88 -19.42
C ASN A 259 -15.00 0.10 -20.46
N GLN A 260 -15.55 0.03 -21.67
CA GLN A 260 -14.96 -0.72 -22.78
C GLN A 260 -13.97 0.10 -23.61
N SER A 261 -13.63 1.33 -23.18
CA SER A 261 -12.66 2.17 -23.89
C SER A 261 -11.29 1.54 -23.83
N ALA A 262 -10.60 1.45 -24.97
CA ALA A 262 -9.21 1.00 -24.99
C ALA A 262 -8.27 2.03 -24.33
N SER A 263 -8.62 3.33 -24.39
CA SER A 263 -7.76 4.41 -23.89
C SER A 263 -8.15 4.90 -22.50
N ASN A 264 -9.39 4.65 -22.05
CA ASN A 264 -9.85 5.06 -20.72
C ASN A 264 -10.58 3.95 -19.95
N PRO A 265 -10.10 2.69 -19.90
CA PRO A 265 -10.88 1.56 -19.38
C PRO A 265 -11.20 1.63 -17.88
N LEU A 266 -10.35 2.30 -17.10
CA LEU A 266 -10.34 2.15 -15.65
C LEU A 266 -11.43 2.97 -14.94
N ARG A 267 -11.73 2.59 -13.70
CA ARG A 267 -12.62 3.33 -12.79
C ARG A 267 -12.22 4.81 -12.71
N THR A 268 -13.16 5.70 -13.04
CA THR A 268 -12.90 7.13 -13.23
C THR A 268 -12.43 7.83 -11.95
N ALA A 269 -12.98 7.47 -10.79
CA ALA A 269 -12.60 8.08 -9.51
C ALA A 269 -11.12 7.87 -9.16
N GLY A 270 -10.53 6.76 -9.62
CA GLY A 270 -9.11 6.46 -9.46
C GLY A 270 -8.17 7.40 -10.22
N ARG A 271 -8.69 8.31 -11.07
CA ARG A 271 -7.88 9.36 -11.71
C ARG A 271 -7.35 10.39 -10.72
N ILE A 272 -7.81 10.39 -9.47
CA ILE A 272 -7.24 11.21 -8.40
C ILE A 272 -5.72 11.03 -8.28
N VAL A 273 -5.18 9.83 -8.56
CA VAL A 273 -3.74 9.58 -8.45
C VAL A 273 -2.92 10.53 -9.34
N TRP A 274 -3.46 10.89 -10.51
CA TRP A 274 -2.82 11.82 -11.44
C TRP A 274 -2.99 13.27 -11.02
N GLN A 275 -4.06 13.60 -10.28
CA GLN A 275 -4.27 14.92 -9.70
C GLN A 275 -3.37 15.17 -8.47
N LEU A 276 -2.92 14.09 -7.83
CA LEU A 276 -1.99 14.13 -6.71
C LEU A 276 -0.52 14.07 -7.14
N ARG A 277 -0.24 13.68 -8.39
CA ARG A 277 1.12 13.64 -8.93
C ARG A 277 1.72 15.05 -8.97
N GLY A 278 3.00 15.13 -8.62
CA GLY A 278 3.81 16.34 -8.58
C GLY A 278 5.12 16.04 -7.85
N LYS A 279 5.85 17.07 -7.42
CA LYS A 279 7.06 16.93 -6.61
C LYS A 279 6.96 15.90 -5.47
N ASP A 280 7.93 14.99 -5.42
CA ASP A 280 8.06 13.89 -4.46
C ASP A 280 6.79 13.00 -4.40
N THR A 281 5.94 13.01 -5.43
CA THR A 281 4.66 12.30 -5.47
C THR A 281 4.34 11.74 -6.86
N ALA A 282 4.43 10.44 -7.02
CA ALA A 282 4.08 9.71 -8.23
C ALA A 282 2.60 9.23 -8.26
N GLY A 283 2.13 8.94 -9.47
CA GLY A 283 0.93 8.15 -9.71
C GLY A 283 1.29 6.91 -10.52
N ILE A 284 0.67 5.76 -10.23
CA ILE A 284 0.92 4.52 -10.98
C ILE A 284 -0.37 3.73 -11.20
N GLN A 285 -0.39 2.94 -12.27
CA GLN A 285 -1.43 1.95 -12.55
C GLN A 285 -0.82 0.74 -13.27
N GLU A 286 -1.43 -0.43 -13.12
CA GLU A 286 -1.12 -1.65 -13.88
C GLU A 286 -2.42 -2.46 -14.00
N TYR A 287 -2.70 -3.02 -15.18
CA TYR A 287 -3.93 -3.77 -15.40
C TYR A 287 -3.85 -4.61 -16.67
N LYS A 288 -4.59 -5.71 -16.71
CA LYS A 288 -4.81 -6.49 -17.91
C LYS A 288 -5.92 -5.82 -18.75
N PRO A 289 -5.66 -5.46 -20.02
CA PRO A 289 -6.67 -4.85 -20.88
C PRO A 289 -7.96 -5.68 -20.97
N GLN A 290 -9.11 -5.01 -21.03
CA GLN A 290 -10.43 -5.65 -21.02
C GLN A 290 -10.57 -6.74 -22.09
N ALA A 291 -10.05 -6.50 -23.29
CA ALA A 291 -10.09 -7.44 -24.41
C ALA A 291 -9.33 -8.76 -24.14
N SER A 292 -8.41 -8.76 -23.18
CA SER A 292 -7.59 -9.91 -22.80
C SER A 292 -8.13 -10.65 -21.57
N ARG A 293 -9.15 -10.12 -20.88
CA ARG A 293 -9.70 -10.73 -19.67
C ARG A 293 -10.57 -11.95 -19.98
N THR A 294 -10.50 -12.95 -19.13
CA THR A 294 -11.43 -14.10 -19.14
C THR A 294 -12.79 -13.70 -18.56
N GLN A 295 -13.80 -14.57 -18.69
CA GLN A 295 -15.10 -14.31 -18.06
C GLN A 295 -15.00 -14.30 -16.53
N ALA A 296 -14.24 -15.22 -15.94
CA ALA A 296 -14.03 -15.25 -14.50
C ALA A 296 -13.37 -13.96 -13.99
N GLU A 297 -12.34 -13.48 -14.69
CA GLU A 297 -11.67 -12.21 -14.35
C GLU A 297 -12.65 -11.03 -14.40
N ARG A 298 -13.59 -10.99 -15.36
CA ARG A 298 -14.62 -9.95 -15.40
C ARG A 298 -15.65 -10.07 -14.27
N SER A 299 -16.03 -11.30 -13.92
CA SER A 299 -17.02 -11.58 -12.89
C SER A 299 -16.54 -11.20 -11.48
N TYR A 300 -15.22 -11.20 -11.25
CA TYR A 300 -14.61 -10.82 -9.97
C TYR A 300 -13.81 -9.52 -10.06
N ASP A 301 -14.23 -8.55 -10.88
CA ASP A 301 -13.55 -7.25 -10.96
C ASP A 301 -13.49 -6.53 -9.61
N SER A 302 -14.44 -6.76 -8.70
CA SER A 302 -14.43 -6.20 -7.35
C SER A 302 -13.13 -6.50 -6.58
N LEU A 303 -12.49 -7.66 -6.81
CA LEU A 303 -11.22 -8.01 -6.16
C LEU A 303 -10.05 -7.08 -6.52
N ASN A 304 -10.19 -6.26 -7.57
CA ASN A 304 -9.22 -5.23 -7.96
C ASN A 304 -9.28 -3.96 -7.12
N SER A 305 -10.36 -3.77 -6.36
CA SER A 305 -10.50 -2.64 -5.44
C SER A 305 -9.62 -2.81 -4.21
N PHE A 306 -9.15 -1.70 -3.65
CA PHE A 306 -8.15 -1.75 -2.59
C PHE A 306 -8.68 -1.88 -1.17
N GLY A 307 -10.00 -1.95 -0.95
CA GLY A 307 -10.54 -2.65 0.24
C GLY A 307 -10.09 -4.12 0.29
N ASN A 308 -9.70 -4.67 -0.86
CA ASN A 308 -9.07 -5.98 -0.98
C ASN A 308 -7.53 -5.95 -1.01
N LEU A 309 -6.87 -4.84 -0.68
CA LEU A 309 -5.40 -4.72 -0.65
C LEU A 309 -4.94 -4.07 0.66
N GLU A 310 -4.77 -4.89 1.69
CA GLU A 310 -4.40 -4.43 3.04
C GLU A 310 -2.96 -4.81 3.38
N THR A 311 -2.41 -4.24 4.45
CA THR A 311 -1.05 -4.57 4.91
C THR A 311 -1.04 -5.00 6.38
N VAL A 312 -0.72 -6.28 6.62
CA VAL A 312 -0.43 -6.80 7.96
C VAL A 312 0.77 -6.03 8.53
N PRO A 313 0.68 -5.46 9.74
CA PRO A 313 1.77 -4.67 10.31
C PRO A 313 3.06 -5.48 10.55
N PRO A 314 4.20 -4.82 10.82
CA PRO A 314 5.50 -5.49 10.96
C PRO A 314 5.52 -6.59 12.02
N TYR A 315 6.23 -7.68 11.72
CA TYR A 315 6.41 -8.80 12.65
C TYR A 315 7.63 -9.66 12.30
N LYS A 316 7.96 -10.58 13.22
CA LYS A 316 8.93 -11.65 13.02
C LYS A 316 8.27 -12.99 13.28
N PHE A 317 8.49 -13.96 12.42
CA PHE A 317 7.92 -15.30 12.57
C PHE A 317 8.78 -16.35 11.87
N ASN A 318 8.97 -17.52 12.50
CA ASN A 318 9.77 -18.64 11.96
C ASN A 318 11.15 -18.24 11.40
N GLY A 319 11.87 -17.38 12.13
CA GLY A 319 13.21 -16.91 11.73
C GLY A 319 13.19 -15.87 10.59
N GLN A 320 12.03 -15.51 10.06
CA GLN A 320 11.87 -14.45 9.07
C GLN A 320 11.46 -13.14 9.74
N SER A 321 11.93 -12.03 9.15
CA SER A 321 11.56 -10.67 9.55
C SER A 321 10.84 -9.98 8.40
N TYR A 322 9.76 -9.26 8.73
CA TYR A 322 8.97 -8.44 7.82
C TYR A 322 8.85 -7.03 8.41
N PRO A 323 9.91 -6.20 8.34
CA PRO A 323 9.91 -4.87 8.96
C PRO A 323 8.94 -3.89 8.29
N MET A 324 8.52 -4.18 7.06
CA MET A 324 7.50 -3.43 6.32
C MET A 324 6.14 -4.11 6.33
N GLY A 325 5.98 -5.20 7.09
CA GLY A 325 4.78 -6.01 7.06
C GLY A 325 4.67 -6.85 5.78
N ARG A 326 3.46 -7.33 5.52
CA ARG A 326 3.12 -8.11 4.32
C ARG A 326 1.74 -7.69 3.82
N VAL A 327 1.55 -7.68 2.51
CA VAL A 327 0.23 -7.52 1.93
C VAL A 327 -0.67 -8.68 2.39
N VAL A 328 -1.93 -8.40 2.70
CA VAL A 328 -2.99 -9.40 2.84
C VAL A 328 -4.12 -9.06 1.88
N ARG A 329 -4.54 -10.06 1.10
CA ARG A 329 -5.43 -9.86 -0.05
C ARG A 329 -6.36 -11.04 -0.23
N GLY A 330 -7.61 -10.75 -0.57
CA GLY A 330 -8.62 -11.73 -0.95
C GLY A 330 -8.32 -12.35 -2.31
N SER A 331 -8.25 -13.67 -2.37
CA SER A 331 -8.07 -14.46 -3.60
C SER A 331 -8.38 -15.94 -3.34
N SER A 332 -8.87 -16.62 -4.37
CA SER A 332 -9.06 -18.07 -4.42
C SER A 332 -8.68 -18.61 -5.81
N SER A 333 -8.73 -19.93 -5.99
CA SER A 333 -8.45 -20.54 -7.30
C SER A 333 -9.44 -20.13 -8.40
N GLN A 334 -10.65 -19.67 -8.03
CA GLN A 334 -11.72 -19.32 -8.96
C GLN A 334 -11.99 -17.81 -9.04
N ALA A 335 -11.61 -17.06 -8.00
CA ALA A 335 -11.85 -15.63 -7.87
C ALA A 335 -10.55 -14.94 -7.46
N TYR A 336 -9.95 -14.15 -8.34
CA TYR A 336 -8.64 -13.56 -8.11
C TYR A 336 -8.52 -12.14 -8.69
N PRO A 337 -7.70 -11.28 -8.08
CA PRO A 337 -7.41 -9.94 -8.62
C PRO A 337 -6.65 -10.00 -9.94
N ASP A 338 -6.58 -8.88 -10.65
CA ASP A 338 -5.86 -8.72 -11.91
C ASP A 338 -4.42 -9.25 -11.79
N LYS A 339 -4.06 -10.17 -12.69
CA LYS A 339 -2.78 -10.87 -12.64
C LYS A 339 -1.59 -9.97 -12.98
N ASN A 340 -1.77 -8.96 -13.82
CA ASN A 340 -0.69 -8.02 -14.13
C ASN A 340 -0.44 -7.12 -12.93
N PHE A 341 -1.50 -6.56 -12.34
CA PHE A 341 -1.38 -5.78 -11.11
C PHE A 341 -0.75 -6.60 -9.98
N THR A 342 -1.20 -7.86 -9.83
CA THR A 342 -0.65 -8.78 -8.83
C THR A 342 0.83 -9.05 -9.08
N LYS A 343 1.23 -9.31 -10.33
CA LYS A 343 2.63 -9.52 -10.72
C LYS A 343 3.49 -8.32 -10.35
N MET A 344 3.03 -7.10 -10.66
CA MET A 344 3.72 -5.86 -10.27
C MET A 344 3.88 -5.74 -8.75
N MET A 345 2.83 -5.95 -7.96
CA MET A 345 2.93 -5.84 -6.50
C MET A 345 3.83 -6.92 -5.88
N GLU A 346 3.80 -8.15 -6.40
CA GLU A 346 4.67 -9.23 -5.91
C GLU A 346 6.14 -9.06 -6.32
N ALA A 347 6.41 -8.41 -7.46
CA ALA A 347 7.75 -8.15 -7.95
C ALA A 347 8.60 -7.29 -6.99
N GLN A 348 7.95 -6.56 -6.07
CA GLN A 348 8.58 -5.71 -5.08
C GLN A 348 9.30 -6.50 -3.98
N LYS A 349 8.93 -7.77 -3.75
CA LYS A 349 9.55 -8.77 -2.84
C LYS A 349 9.59 -8.42 -1.34
N VAL A 350 9.46 -7.15 -0.95
CA VAL A 350 9.58 -6.68 0.44
C VAL A 350 8.33 -6.97 1.29
N GLN A 351 7.14 -6.86 0.69
CA GLN A 351 5.85 -7.14 1.35
C GLN A 351 5.15 -8.35 0.70
N PRO A 352 5.75 -9.55 0.71
CA PRO A 352 5.20 -10.72 0.01
C PRO A 352 3.77 -11.03 0.52
N PRO A 353 2.81 -11.33 -0.36
CA PRO A 353 1.40 -11.36 0.02
C PRO A 353 1.03 -12.57 0.89
N ILE A 354 -0.08 -12.42 1.60
CA ILE A 354 -0.86 -13.47 2.27
C ILE A 354 -2.21 -13.49 1.56
N TYR A 355 -2.55 -14.60 0.92
CA TYR A 355 -3.84 -14.77 0.26
C TYR A 355 -4.82 -15.51 1.16
N VAL A 356 -6.05 -14.99 1.26
CA VAL A 356 -7.16 -15.63 1.96
C VAL A 356 -8.40 -15.60 1.07
N ASP A 357 -9.34 -16.53 1.25
CA ASP A 357 -10.55 -16.54 0.44
C ASP A 357 -11.54 -15.48 0.94
N THR A 358 -11.95 -14.58 0.05
CA THR A 358 -13.00 -13.57 0.28
C THR A 358 -14.16 -13.72 -0.70
N SER A 359 -14.13 -14.73 -1.58
CA SER A 359 -15.11 -14.89 -2.67
C SER A 359 -16.53 -15.24 -2.21
N TRP A 360 -16.68 -15.58 -0.93
CA TRP A 360 -17.96 -15.80 -0.26
C TRP A 360 -18.69 -14.50 0.10
N LEU A 361 -17.98 -13.37 0.15
CA LEU A 361 -18.57 -12.04 0.36
C LEU A 361 -19.02 -11.45 -0.97
N ALA A 362 -20.14 -10.72 -0.97
CA ALA A 362 -20.70 -10.12 -2.19
C ALA A 362 -19.77 -9.07 -2.81
N VAL A 363 -19.03 -8.33 -1.98
CA VAL A 363 -18.02 -7.35 -2.41
C VAL A 363 -16.64 -8.01 -2.56
N SER A 364 -16.38 -9.05 -1.77
CA SER A 364 -15.19 -9.90 -1.83
C SER A 364 -13.90 -9.23 -1.33
N HIS A 365 -13.98 -8.34 -0.34
CA HIS A 365 -12.82 -7.61 0.18
C HIS A 365 -12.36 -8.13 1.54
N ILE A 366 -11.08 -7.94 1.84
CA ILE A 366 -10.49 -8.41 3.10
C ILE A 366 -10.85 -7.48 4.28
N ASP A 367 -11.00 -6.18 4.02
CA ASP A 367 -11.34 -5.17 5.03
C ASP A 367 -12.75 -5.37 5.65
N GLU A 368 -13.63 -6.12 4.99
CA GLU A 368 -14.95 -6.53 5.51
C GLU A 368 -14.87 -7.44 6.73
N THR A 369 -13.74 -8.14 6.93
CA THR A 369 -13.64 -9.22 7.92
C THR A 369 -12.52 -9.01 8.93
N VAL A 370 -11.45 -8.29 8.58
CA VAL A 370 -10.31 -8.05 9.46
C VAL A 370 -9.80 -6.61 9.40
N SER A 371 -9.18 -6.17 10.49
CA SER A 371 -8.45 -4.91 10.58
C SER A 371 -7.30 -5.03 11.59
N PHE A 372 -6.44 -4.02 11.70
CA PHE A 372 -5.26 -4.05 12.57
C PHE A 372 -5.15 -2.77 13.38
N VAL A 373 -4.90 -2.90 14.68
CA VAL A 373 -4.74 -1.76 15.59
C VAL A 373 -3.49 -1.91 16.46
N LYS A 374 -2.91 -0.79 16.90
CA LYS A 374 -1.81 -0.83 17.86
C LYS A 374 -2.25 -1.49 19.16
N ALA A 375 -1.33 -2.22 19.77
CA ALA A 375 -1.51 -2.84 21.06
C ALA A 375 -0.23 -2.76 21.88
N ASN A 376 -0.37 -2.55 23.18
CA ASN A 376 0.75 -2.61 24.11
C ASN A 376 1.06 -4.07 24.50
N ASN A 377 1.49 -4.86 23.51
CA ASN A 377 1.92 -6.25 23.67
C ASN A 377 3.29 -6.46 22.98
N ALA A 378 3.88 -7.64 23.10
CA ALA A 378 5.20 -7.92 22.52
C ALA A 378 5.24 -7.80 20.98
N ARG A 379 4.10 -8.00 20.31
CA ARG A 379 3.96 -7.86 18.86
C ARG A 379 3.76 -6.40 18.43
N GLY A 380 3.26 -5.54 19.31
CA GLY A 380 2.94 -4.15 19.06
C GLY A 380 1.56 -3.91 18.43
N TRP A 381 0.80 -4.97 18.14
CA TRP A 381 -0.51 -4.90 17.51
C TRP A 381 -1.39 -6.12 17.80
N VAL A 382 -2.69 -5.96 17.56
CA VAL A 382 -3.69 -7.04 17.52
C VAL A 382 -4.48 -6.97 16.22
N MET A 383 -4.99 -8.11 15.78
CA MET A 383 -5.93 -8.18 14.66
C MET A 383 -7.36 -8.09 15.20
N LEU A 384 -8.18 -7.25 14.57
CA LEU A 384 -9.62 -7.27 14.73
C LEU A 384 -10.18 -8.28 13.73
N ALA A 385 -11.13 -9.11 14.14
CA ALA A 385 -11.78 -10.05 13.23
C ALA A 385 -13.28 -10.13 13.51
N ASN A 386 -14.10 -10.20 12.46
CA ASN A 386 -15.53 -10.46 12.58
C ASN A 386 -15.81 -11.74 13.41
N ASP A 387 -16.81 -11.67 14.29
CA ASP A 387 -17.30 -12.83 15.02
C ASP A 387 -18.85 -12.83 15.07
N ALA A 388 -19.45 -13.44 14.05
CA ALA A 388 -20.90 -13.59 13.96
C ALA A 388 -21.48 -14.52 15.06
N THR A 389 -20.69 -15.47 15.54
CA THR A 389 -21.09 -16.34 16.65
C THR A 389 -21.23 -15.55 17.95
N MET A 390 -20.29 -14.63 18.22
CA MET A 390 -20.35 -13.72 19.35
C MET A 390 -21.58 -12.82 19.25
N ALA A 391 -21.86 -12.22 18.09
CA ALA A 391 -23.02 -11.37 17.88
C ALA A 391 -24.34 -12.10 18.18
N LYS A 392 -24.51 -13.31 17.63
CA LYS A 392 -25.68 -14.17 17.90
C LYS A 392 -25.82 -14.47 19.40
N ASN A 393 -24.73 -14.86 20.06
CA ASN A 393 -24.75 -15.21 21.48
C ASN A 393 -25.12 -14.01 22.37
N MET A 394 -24.66 -12.81 22.02
CA MET A 394 -25.04 -11.57 22.70
C MET A 394 -26.55 -11.32 22.60
N LEU A 395 -27.12 -11.44 21.41
CA LEU A 395 -28.56 -11.30 21.20
C LEU A 395 -29.36 -12.38 21.95
N GLN A 396 -28.92 -13.64 21.88
CA GLN A 396 -29.56 -14.75 22.59
C GLN A 396 -29.56 -14.55 24.11
N ALA A 397 -28.46 -14.06 24.68
CA ALA A 397 -28.37 -13.78 26.10
C ALA A 397 -29.40 -12.72 26.54
N ARG A 398 -29.63 -11.69 25.72
CA ARG A 398 -30.65 -10.65 25.98
C ARG A 398 -32.07 -11.17 25.81
N ALA A 399 -32.33 -12.00 24.80
CA ALA A 399 -33.61 -12.69 24.64
C ALA A 399 -33.94 -13.55 25.88
N ASN A 400 -32.98 -14.36 26.33
CA ASN A 400 -33.13 -15.21 27.52
C ASN A 400 -33.35 -14.40 28.82
N ALA A 401 -32.81 -13.19 28.88
CA ALA A 401 -33.04 -12.25 29.99
C ALA A 401 -34.39 -11.50 29.91
N GLY A 402 -35.29 -11.89 28.99
CA GLY A 402 -36.61 -11.28 28.83
C GLY A 402 -36.60 -9.98 28.01
N GLN A 403 -35.48 -9.65 27.35
CA GLN A 403 -35.31 -8.40 26.59
C GLN A 403 -35.44 -8.61 25.07
N GLY A 404 -36.03 -9.74 24.65
CA GLY A 404 -36.15 -10.14 23.24
C GLY A 404 -36.98 -9.21 22.35
N SER A 405 -37.81 -8.34 22.92
CA SER A 405 -38.57 -7.32 22.17
C SER A 405 -37.79 -6.03 21.89
N THR A 406 -36.56 -5.91 22.42
CA THR A 406 -35.70 -4.73 22.18
C THR A 406 -35.38 -4.61 20.70
N GLN A 407 -35.42 -3.39 20.16
CA GLN A 407 -35.32 -3.13 18.72
C GLN A 407 -33.86 -2.85 18.32
N LEU A 408 -33.46 -3.38 17.16
CA LEU A 408 -32.30 -2.99 16.37
C LEU A 408 -32.76 -2.05 15.25
N HIS A 409 -31.82 -1.31 14.66
CA HIS A 409 -32.02 -0.48 13.46
C HIS A 409 -33.14 0.56 13.61
N VAL A 410 -33.29 1.12 14.82
CA VAL A 410 -34.32 2.10 15.14
C VAL A 410 -34.17 3.33 14.25
N GLY A 411 -35.21 3.67 13.50
CA GLY A 411 -35.22 4.82 12.59
C GLY A 411 -34.46 4.60 11.28
N LYS A 412 -34.01 3.37 10.99
CA LYS A 412 -33.29 3.03 9.76
C LYS A 412 -34.19 2.36 8.73
N PHE A 413 -33.84 2.51 7.46
CA PHE A 413 -34.62 2.02 6.34
C PHE A 413 -33.74 1.30 5.33
N TRP A 414 -34.20 0.14 4.88
CA TRP A 414 -33.75 -0.50 3.66
C TRP A 414 -34.43 0.15 2.44
N THR A 415 -33.96 -0.18 1.24
CA THR A 415 -34.66 0.19 -0.01
C THR A 415 -36.07 -0.42 -0.07
N THR A 416 -36.29 -1.54 0.63
CA THR A 416 -37.54 -2.30 0.68
C THR A 416 -38.48 -1.89 1.82
N GLY A 417 -38.05 -1.04 2.76
CA GLY A 417 -38.90 -0.58 3.86
C GLY A 417 -38.16 -0.36 5.17
N ASN A 418 -38.91 -0.38 6.27
CA ASN A 418 -38.36 -0.19 7.62
C ASN A 418 -37.37 -1.32 7.97
N ALA A 419 -36.18 -0.96 8.45
CA ALA A 419 -35.16 -1.91 8.90
C ALA A 419 -35.32 -2.30 10.38
N GLN A 420 -36.12 -1.55 11.14
CA GLN A 420 -36.30 -1.78 12.58
C GLN A 420 -36.89 -3.16 12.87
N VAL A 421 -36.22 -3.91 13.75
CA VAL A 421 -36.52 -5.32 14.03
C VAL A 421 -36.19 -5.66 15.48
N SER A 422 -36.97 -6.55 16.12
CA SER A 422 -36.66 -7.00 17.48
C SER A 422 -35.57 -8.07 17.53
N ILE A 423 -34.88 -8.19 18.67
CA ILE A 423 -33.92 -9.27 18.94
C ILE A 423 -34.51 -10.65 18.62
N ASN A 424 -35.74 -10.93 19.08
CA ASN A 424 -36.40 -12.21 18.85
C ASN A 424 -36.68 -12.47 17.36
N GLN A 425 -37.02 -11.42 16.60
CA GLN A 425 -37.23 -11.54 15.16
C GLN A 425 -35.92 -11.87 14.45
N VAL A 426 -34.81 -11.18 14.77
CA VAL A 426 -33.48 -11.47 14.23
C VAL A 426 -33.07 -12.91 14.53
N LEU A 427 -33.23 -13.36 15.78
CA LEU A 427 -32.88 -14.73 16.19
C LEU A 427 -33.77 -15.80 15.54
N SER A 428 -34.98 -15.44 15.11
CA SER A 428 -35.90 -16.34 14.39
C SER A 428 -35.74 -16.30 12.87
N ASP A 429 -34.96 -15.35 12.35
CA ASP A 429 -34.70 -15.22 10.92
C ASP A 429 -33.70 -16.29 10.49
N THR A 430 -34.18 -17.28 9.73
CA THR A 430 -33.35 -18.41 9.31
C THR A 430 -32.26 -18.01 8.33
N ASP A 431 -32.46 -16.96 7.54
CA ASP A 431 -31.52 -16.54 6.51
C ASP A 431 -30.35 -15.79 7.15
N VAL A 432 -30.64 -14.88 8.08
CA VAL A 432 -29.60 -14.20 8.89
C VAL A 432 -28.82 -15.21 9.73
N MET A 433 -29.50 -16.17 10.37
CA MET A 433 -28.82 -17.17 11.20
C MET A 433 -27.97 -18.15 10.39
N SER A 434 -28.39 -18.51 9.18
CA SER A 434 -27.63 -19.41 8.30
C SER A 434 -26.42 -18.70 7.70
N ALA A 435 -26.60 -17.51 7.12
CA ALA A 435 -25.50 -16.70 6.59
C ALA A 435 -24.46 -16.36 7.68
N SER A 436 -24.91 -16.05 8.90
CA SER A 436 -24.01 -15.81 10.04
C SER A 436 -23.24 -17.06 10.48
N ALA A 437 -23.81 -18.26 10.33
CA ALA A 437 -23.13 -19.50 10.65
C ALA A 437 -22.07 -19.84 9.58
N GLU A 438 -22.39 -19.61 8.30
CA GLU A 438 -21.47 -19.77 7.17
C GLU A 438 -20.30 -18.77 7.29
N ALA A 439 -20.59 -17.49 7.51
CA ALA A 439 -19.57 -16.46 7.73
C ALA A 439 -18.62 -16.80 8.90
N ALA A 440 -19.12 -17.41 9.97
CA ALA A 440 -18.27 -17.85 11.08
C ALA A 440 -17.27 -18.95 10.67
N VAL A 441 -17.64 -19.84 9.74
CA VAL A 441 -16.74 -20.86 9.19
C VAL A 441 -15.69 -20.20 8.29
N GLU A 442 -16.11 -19.31 7.40
CA GLU A 442 -15.21 -18.64 6.45
C GLU A 442 -14.20 -17.74 7.15
N VAL A 443 -14.64 -16.91 8.11
CA VAL A 443 -13.73 -16.07 8.91
C VAL A 443 -12.77 -16.91 9.74
N ALA A 444 -13.21 -18.06 10.27
CA ALA A 444 -12.30 -18.98 10.97
C ALA A 444 -11.21 -19.55 10.03
N ALA A 445 -11.54 -19.84 8.77
CA ALA A 445 -10.57 -20.26 7.77
C ALA A 445 -9.57 -19.16 7.42
N GLN A 446 -10.04 -17.92 7.23
CA GLN A 446 -9.18 -16.75 7.02
C GLN A 446 -8.22 -16.53 8.21
N ILE A 447 -8.73 -16.56 9.44
CA ILE A 447 -7.93 -16.46 10.67
C ILE A 447 -6.87 -17.57 10.72
N ALA A 448 -7.22 -18.81 10.37
CA ALA A 448 -6.27 -19.93 10.41
C ALA A 448 -5.08 -19.69 9.46
N ILE A 449 -5.32 -19.19 8.24
CA ILE A 449 -4.27 -18.83 7.29
C ILE A 449 -3.40 -17.70 7.85
N ILE A 450 -4.03 -16.61 8.31
CA ILE A 450 -3.29 -15.45 8.84
C ILE A 450 -2.43 -15.87 10.05
N LYS A 451 -2.94 -16.73 10.95
CA LYS A 451 -2.16 -17.27 12.07
C LYS A 451 -0.98 -18.11 11.59
N ALA A 452 -1.18 -18.96 10.59
CA ALA A 452 -0.11 -19.79 10.02
C ALA A 452 1.00 -18.94 9.37
N GLU A 453 0.66 -17.80 8.78
CA GLU A 453 1.62 -16.92 8.11
C GLU A 453 2.31 -15.93 9.07
N THR A 454 1.64 -15.54 10.17
CA THR A 454 2.11 -14.45 11.06
C THR A 454 2.53 -14.90 12.46
N GLY A 455 2.16 -16.13 12.84
CA GLY A 455 2.29 -16.63 14.20
C GLY A 455 1.38 -15.95 15.21
N LEU A 456 0.30 -15.30 14.77
CA LEU A 456 -0.71 -14.73 15.68
C LEU A 456 -1.29 -15.80 16.60
N THR A 457 -1.45 -15.45 17.87
CA THR A 457 -2.14 -16.26 18.87
C THR A 457 -3.57 -15.76 19.09
N ASP A 458 -4.42 -16.57 19.71
CA ASP A 458 -5.81 -16.15 20.00
C ASP A 458 -5.86 -14.95 20.97
N ALA A 459 -4.83 -14.77 21.81
CA ALA A 459 -4.71 -13.60 22.68
C ALA A 459 -4.39 -12.30 21.92
N GLU A 460 -3.96 -12.41 20.67
CA GLU A 460 -3.63 -11.29 19.77
C GLU A 460 -4.74 -11.04 18.73
N ILE A 461 -5.90 -11.68 18.90
CA ILE A 461 -7.09 -11.51 18.05
C ILE A 461 -8.24 -11.00 18.90
N VAL A 462 -8.78 -9.84 18.52
CA VAL A 462 -9.96 -9.23 19.11
C VAL A 462 -11.17 -9.56 18.23
N LYS A 463 -12.12 -10.29 18.80
CA LYS A 463 -13.39 -10.64 18.15
C LYS A 463 -14.33 -9.43 18.14
N VAL A 464 -14.88 -9.10 16.98
CA VAL A 464 -15.76 -7.95 16.75
C VAL A 464 -17.16 -8.43 16.34
N PRO A 465 -18.21 -8.22 17.16
CA PRO A 465 -19.50 -8.86 16.95
C PRO A 465 -20.37 -8.13 15.92
N PHE A 466 -20.60 -8.75 14.75
CA PHE A 466 -21.71 -8.41 13.86
C PHE A 466 -22.18 -9.64 13.06
N LEU A 467 -23.45 -9.64 12.65
CA LEU A 467 -24.09 -10.73 11.90
C LEU A 467 -23.97 -10.51 10.39
N HIS A 468 -24.31 -11.55 9.64
CA HIS A 468 -24.37 -11.54 8.18
C HIS A 468 -25.76 -11.94 7.69
N GLN A 469 -26.07 -11.56 6.46
CA GLN A 469 -27.25 -11.97 5.70
C GLN A 469 -26.87 -12.34 4.26
N SER A 470 -27.71 -13.12 3.60
CA SER A 470 -27.51 -13.52 2.20
C SER A 470 -28.07 -12.47 1.25
N THR A 471 -27.30 -12.10 0.22
CA THR A 471 -27.76 -11.37 -0.96
C THR A 471 -27.25 -12.07 -2.22
N ASP A 472 -28.15 -12.44 -3.13
CA ASP A 472 -27.82 -13.13 -4.40
C ASP A 472 -26.87 -14.34 -4.27
N GLY A 473 -26.94 -15.06 -3.15
CA GLY A 473 -26.11 -16.23 -2.86
C GLY A 473 -24.74 -15.93 -2.25
N TYR A 474 -24.46 -14.67 -1.91
CA TYR A 474 -23.25 -14.21 -1.23
C TYR A 474 -23.57 -13.62 0.15
N SER A 475 -22.56 -13.52 1.01
CA SER A 475 -22.69 -12.92 2.33
C SER A 475 -22.45 -11.41 2.30
N VAL A 476 -23.24 -10.66 3.08
CA VAL A 476 -23.02 -9.24 3.42
C VAL A 476 -23.30 -9.00 4.90
N ALA A 477 -22.75 -7.92 5.45
CA ALA A 477 -23.02 -7.52 6.81
C ALA A 477 -24.52 -7.22 7.01
N TYR A 478 -25.13 -7.80 8.06
CA TYR A 478 -26.55 -7.58 8.40
C TYR A 478 -26.77 -6.21 9.06
N GLN A 479 -25.82 -5.82 9.89
CA GLN A 479 -25.68 -4.49 10.47
C GLN A 479 -24.29 -3.95 10.14
N PRO A 480 -24.05 -2.63 10.24
CA PRO A 480 -22.77 -2.05 9.89
C PRO A 480 -21.57 -2.79 10.49
N GLY A 481 -20.71 -3.30 9.60
CA GLY A 481 -19.61 -4.19 9.92
C GLY A 481 -18.50 -3.48 10.68
N MET A 482 -18.57 -3.47 12.02
CA MET A 482 -17.66 -2.68 12.89
C MET A 482 -16.15 -2.91 12.70
N VAL A 483 -15.74 -4.00 12.04
CA VAL A 483 -14.32 -4.25 11.72
C VAL A 483 -13.82 -3.40 10.55
N ASN A 484 -14.72 -3.05 9.61
CA ASN A 484 -14.49 -2.22 8.44
C ASN A 484 -14.50 -0.73 8.85
N GLY A 485 -13.61 -0.41 9.79
CA GLY A 485 -13.38 0.94 10.30
C GLY A 485 -11.95 1.39 10.05
N ILE A 486 -11.71 2.69 10.20
CA ILE A 486 -10.40 3.30 9.94
C ILE A 486 -9.62 3.51 11.24
N TYR A 487 -8.43 2.90 11.31
CA TYR A 487 -7.47 3.16 12.38
C TYR A 487 -6.67 4.44 12.08
N LEU A 488 -6.77 5.42 12.99
CA LEU A 488 -6.12 6.72 12.90
C LEU A 488 -4.77 6.71 13.67
N SER A 489 -4.27 7.90 14.02
CA SER A 489 -3.15 8.06 14.95
C SER A 489 -3.58 7.96 16.41
N ASN A 490 -2.60 7.82 17.31
CA ASN A 490 -2.78 8.02 18.76
C ASN A 490 -3.82 7.12 19.44
N GLY A 491 -4.08 5.94 18.88
CA GLY A 491 -5.03 4.99 19.45
C GLY A 491 -6.49 5.35 19.20
N HIS A 492 -6.80 6.07 18.13
CA HIS A 492 -8.19 6.32 17.73
C HIS A 492 -8.60 5.40 16.57
N PHE A 493 -9.78 4.79 16.70
CA PHE A 493 -10.38 3.96 15.66
C PHE A 493 -11.78 4.46 15.37
N VAL A 494 -12.12 4.69 14.10
CA VAL A 494 -13.47 5.10 13.69
C VAL A 494 -14.17 3.88 13.11
N SER A 495 -15.08 3.31 13.90
CA SER A 495 -15.92 2.18 13.54
C SER A 495 -17.23 2.66 12.90
N PRO A 496 -17.81 1.89 11.98
CA PRO A 496 -19.23 1.99 11.63
C PRO A 496 -20.13 1.93 12.87
N ASP A 497 -21.22 2.70 12.88
CA ASP A 497 -22.26 2.62 13.91
C ASP A 497 -23.15 1.40 13.68
N PRO A 498 -23.12 0.35 14.53
CA PRO A 498 -23.85 -0.90 14.26
C PRO A 498 -25.37 -0.78 14.37
N HIS A 499 -25.92 0.33 14.89
CA HIS A 499 -27.37 0.50 15.14
C HIS A 499 -28.01 -0.73 15.83
N GLY A 500 -27.33 -1.26 16.84
CA GLY A 500 -27.73 -2.43 17.62
C GLY A 500 -28.81 -2.14 18.66
N PRO A 501 -29.18 -3.14 19.47
CA PRO A 501 -30.21 -2.95 20.49
C PRO A 501 -29.67 -2.15 21.67
N VAL A 502 -30.40 -1.09 22.04
CA VAL A 502 -30.05 -0.22 23.17
C VAL A 502 -30.66 -0.78 24.46
N ILE A 503 -29.81 -1.24 25.38
CA ILE A 503 -30.20 -1.84 26.66
C ILE A 503 -29.47 -1.14 27.80
N GLY A 504 -30.20 -0.63 28.78
CA GLY A 504 -29.60 0.17 29.85
C GLY A 504 -28.99 1.49 29.34
N GLY A 505 -29.54 2.04 28.25
CA GLY A 505 -29.07 3.28 27.64
C GLY A 505 -27.83 3.15 26.76
N GLN A 506 -27.36 1.93 26.48
CA GLN A 506 -26.17 1.67 25.68
C GLN A 506 -26.45 0.64 24.59
N ASP A 507 -25.90 0.87 23.40
CA ASP A 507 -25.82 -0.15 22.35
C ASP A 507 -24.85 -1.26 22.79
N ILE A 508 -25.34 -2.51 22.81
CA ILE A 508 -24.56 -3.63 23.35
C ILE A 508 -23.35 -4.01 22.49
N PHE A 509 -23.39 -3.78 21.17
CA PHE A 509 -22.29 -4.07 20.26
C PHE A 509 -21.20 -3.00 20.39
N LYS A 510 -21.58 -1.73 20.47
CA LYS A 510 -20.65 -0.64 20.78
C LYS A 510 -19.95 -0.87 22.12
N GLN A 511 -20.72 -1.23 23.14
CA GLN A 511 -20.19 -1.54 24.46
C GLN A 511 -19.16 -2.69 24.40
N ALA A 512 -19.48 -3.77 23.69
CA ALA A 512 -18.58 -4.93 23.56
C ALA A 512 -17.26 -4.57 22.87
N MET A 513 -17.31 -3.88 21.73
CA MET A 513 -16.11 -3.48 20.99
C MET A 513 -15.26 -2.48 21.79
N THR A 514 -15.90 -1.46 22.37
CA THR A 514 -15.20 -0.45 23.20
C THR A 514 -14.50 -1.13 24.38
N ALA A 515 -15.18 -2.06 25.07
CA ALA A 515 -14.58 -2.78 26.19
C ALA A 515 -13.43 -3.71 25.74
N ALA A 516 -13.54 -4.34 24.58
CA ALA A 516 -12.50 -5.22 24.05
C ALA A 516 -11.24 -4.46 23.61
N LEU A 517 -11.39 -3.20 23.20
CA LEU A 517 -10.30 -2.35 22.72
C LEU A 517 -9.67 -1.44 23.78
N ALA A 518 -10.37 -1.21 24.90
CA ALA A 518 -9.86 -0.40 26.00
C ALA A 518 -8.51 -0.90 26.59
N PRO A 519 -8.24 -2.21 26.75
CA PRO A 519 -6.94 -2.70 27.23
C PRO A 519 -5.75 -2.33 26.34
N PHE A 520 -6.00 -1.98 25.08
CA PHE A 520 -4.99 -1.58 24.10
C PHE A 520 -4.85 -0.06 23.98
N ASN A 521 -5.51 0.71 24.87
CA ASN A 521 -5.59 2.17 24.82
C ASN A 521 -6.19 2.68 23.51
N ILE A 522 -7.15 1.94 22.95
CA ILE A 522 -7.87 2.34 21.76
C ILE A 522 -9.20 3.00 22.14
N THR A 523 -9.39 4.24 21.71
CA THR A 523 -10.66 4.97 21.77
C THR A 523 -11.43 4.73 20.48
N VAL A 524 -12.62 4.15 20.60
CA VAL A 524 -13.51 3.89 19.47
C VAL A 524 -14.47 5.06 19.29
N HIS A 525 -14.49 5.63 18.10
CA HIS A 525 -15.51 6.57 17.62
C HIS A 525 -16.47 5.80 16.72
N TYR A 526 -17.76 6.12 16.78
CA TYR A 526 -18.77 5.49 15.92
C TYR A 526 -19.27 6.52 14.92
N ALA A 527 -19.15 6.22 13.63
CA ALA A 527 -19.59 7.10 12.55
C ALA A 527 -20.88 6.58 11.91
N GLU A 528 -21.81 7.48 11.66
CA GLU A 528 -23.03 7.18 10.92
C GLU A 528 -22.73 6.96 9.44
N ASP A 529 -22.99 5.75 8.95
CA ASP A 529 -22.72 5.37 7.56
C ASP A 529 -23.88 4.60 6.89
N TRP A 530 -25.03 4.45 7.58
CA TRP A 530 -26.13 3.58 7.14
C TRP A 530 -26.62 3.90 5.72
N ASP A 531 -26.96 5.16 5.47
CA ASP A 531 -27.73 5.54 4.28
C ASP A 531 -26.91 5.57 2.99
N THR A 532 -25.63 5.92 3.09
CA THR A 532 -24.75 6.08 1.92
C THR A 532 -23.86 4.87 1.70
N TYR A 533 -23.39 4.23 2.77
CA TYR A 533 -22.37 3.20 2.70
C TYR A 533 -22.99 1.83 3.01
N HIS A 534 -23.50 1.60 4.21
CA HIS A 534 -23.92 0.26 4.65
C HIS A 534 -24.97 -0.37 3.71
N ARG A 535 -25.99 0.41 3.33
CA ARG A 535 -27.03 -0.03 2.37
C ARG A 535 -26.51 -0.32 0.96
N GLN A 536 -25.30 0.13 0.65
CA GLN A 536 -24.59 -0.11 -0.60
C GLN A 536 -23.45 -1.14 -0.41
N LEU A 537 -23.50 -1.92 0.68
CA LEU A 537 -22.62 -3.05 0.97
C LEU A 537 -21.17 -2.68 1.34
N GLY A 538 -20.93 -1.48 1.89
CA GLY A 538 -19.62 -1.10 2.41
C GLY A 538 -19.74 -0.21 3.62
N GLU A 539 -18.65 0.05 4.34
CA GLU A 539 -18.71 0.78 5.61
C GLU A 539 -17.71 1.95 5.65
N VAL A 540 -17.44 2.50 6.84
CA VAL A 540 -16.49 3.60 7.07
C VAL A 540 -15.15 3.39 6.36
N HIS A 541 -14.53 2.21 6.46
CA HIS A 541 -13.22 1.97 5.83
C HIS A 541 -13.34 2.03 4.30
N CYS A 542 -14.28 1.31 3.69
CA CYS A 542 -14.54 1.37 2.24
C CYS A 542 -14.76 2.82 1.74
N GLY A 543 -15.43 3.64 2.56
CA GLY A 543 -15.76 5.03 2.25
C GLY A 543 -14.64 6.04 2.46
N THR A 544 -13.52 5.65 3.06
CA THR A 544 -12.40 6.54 3.42
C THR A 544 -11.07 6.00 2.88
N ASN A 545 -9.98 6.75 3.01
CA ASN A 545 -8.61 6.23 2.83
C ASN A 545 -7.66 7.06 3.71
N SER A 546 -6.44 6.60 3.98
CA SER A 546 -5.44 7.35 4.73
C SER A 546 -4.05 7.31 4.10
N THR A 547 -3.44 8.49 3.94
CA THR A 547 -2.00 8.63 3.77
C THR A 547 -1.34 8.62 5.15
N ARG A 548 -0.25 7.86 5.28
CA ARG A 548 0.45 7.67 6.56
C ARG A 548 1.90 8.14 6.47
N GLN A 549 2.50 8.33 7.65
CA GLN A 549 3.92 8.68 7.78
C GLN A 549 4.83 7.59 7.21
N ILE A 550 5.95 8.01 6.65
CA ILE A 550 7.00 7.10 6.19
C ILE A 550 7.56 6.30 7.38
N PRO A 551 7.66 4.95 7.26
CA PRO A 551 8.27 4.13 8.30
C PRO A 551 9.69 4.59 8.63
N GLN A 552 10.05 4.50 9.92
CA GLN A 552 11.43 4.68 10.36
C GLN A 552 12.31 3.47 9.99
N ALA A 553 11.70 2.28 9.93
CA ALA A 553 12.35 1.10 9.40
C ALA A 553 12.80 1.37 7.96
N LYS A 554 13.97 0.88 7.58
CA LYS A 554 14.47 1.00 6.22
C LYS A 554 14.26 -0.32 5.50
N TRP A 555 13.63 -0.31 4.33
CA TRP A 555 13.27 -1.57 3.65
C TRP A 555 14.52 -2.35 3.24
N TRP A 556 15.59 -1.64 2.86
CA TRP A 556 16.84 -2.23 2.38
C TRP A 556 17.60 -3.01 3.46
N GLU A 557 17.40 -2.71 4.73
CA GLU A 557 18.00 -3.47 5.85
C GLU A 557 17.45 -4.89 5.97
N SER A 558 16.31 -5.17 5.32
CA SER A 558 15.75 -6.53 5.27
C SER A 558 16.50 -7.48 4.34
N GLY A 559 17.29 -6.94 3.38
CA GLY A 559 17.95 -7.71 2.33
C GLY A 559 17.00 -8.45 1.38
N ARG A 560 15.70 -8.13 1.42
CA ARG A 560 14.67 -8.68 0.52
C ARG A 560 14.59 -7.90 -0.77
#